data_AF-A0A0D3LLM8-F1
#
_entry.id   AF-A0A0D3LLM8-F1
#
_cell.length_a   1.000
_cell.length_b   1.000
_cell.length_c   1.000
_cell.angle_alpha   90.00
_cell.angle_beta   90.00
_cell.angle_gamma   90.00
#
_symmetry.space_group_name_H-M   'P 1'
#
loop_
_entity.id
_entity.type
_entity.pdbx_description
1 polymer ?
#
loop_
_entity_poly.entity_id
_entity_poly.type
_entity_poly.pdbx_seq_one_letter_code
_entity_poly.pdbx_strand_id
1 'polypeptide(L)'
;MDQALESFKKLNSNINIVEETEHVNITNLWNESTFMCRFQKDSDFELLKEIELPLELSAIYHKSEQMLEFIFAPLKDTSSFLSRTTRFYYKGLELTTKYDEPSDALKLLAMGFRETDSPSESGYRNLKVFRDFYRLDLHNSQMKTYFSDKKPYSFFIEGDFKKIKNDFIPLCKHVNVYSRFFDRKSPIIQIHNIEPKSEVSKLPCHSNDNEFPSVISASSIDPIALDLLQVAQESGSSRLRYLFYYQVLEYFAYYYLDEELKRKLTNLLKSPDILHNSAIYSRTIIEELKDYSNNTTDKQKLTKLVLDYLTVDDILLELKCNIKYFSNDLEFDGNFKLSAIISDEKTLDKLAREGKETKEKKKERDKLKIDLINSIADRIEKIRNVLVHIRESRENKVILPTRANNRKLIPYMYLIRRVSETISMRYQI
;
A
#
# COMPACT_ATOMS: atom_id res chain seq x y z
N MET A 1 -42.37 -4.02 -8.49
CA MET A 1 -41.23 -3.31 -7.91
C MET A 1 -41.67 -1.90 -7.57
N ASP A 2 -41.39 -1.45 -6.35
CA ASP A 2 -41.73 -0.11 -5.85
C ASP A 2 -41.01 0.99 -6.67
N GLN A 3 -41.72 2.07 -7.03
CA GLN A 3 -41.19 3.19 -7.81
C GLN A 3 -40.00 3.90 -7.11
N ALA A 4 -40.00 3.93 -5.78
CA ALA A 4 -38.90 4.50 -5.00
C ALA A 4 -37.63 3.63 -5.12
N LEU A 5 -37.78 2.31 -5.09
CA LEU A 5 -36.67 1.36 -5.28
C LEU A 5 -36.09 1.40 -6.69
N GLU A 6 -36.92 1.60 -7.72
CA GLU A 6 -36.45 1.81 -9.09
C GLU A 6 -35.62 3.09 -9.21
N SER A 7 -36.07 4.18 -8.58
CA SER A 7 -35.34 5.46 -8.54
C SER A 7 -34.00 5.30 -7.83
N PHE A 8 -34.00 4.63 -6.68
CA PHE A 8 -32.79 4.33 -5.91
C PHE A 8 -31.78 3.50 -6.72
N LYS A 9 -32.25 2.47 -7.44
CA LYS A 9 -31.39 1.65 -8.33
C LYS A 9 -30.84 2.45 -9.51
N LYS A 10 -31.61 3.39 -10.05
CA LYS A 10 -31.16 4.28 -11.13
C LYS A 10 -30.04 5.21 -10.68
N LEU A 11 -30.11 5.71 -9.44
CA LEU A 11 -29.05 6.52 -8.84
C LEU A 11 -27.81 5.70 -8.45
N ASN A 12 -28.00 4.42 -8.14
CA ASN A 12 -26.95 3.54 -7.64
C ASN A 12 -26.84 2.29 -8.51
N SER A 13 -26.34 2.43 -9.74
CA SER A 13 -26.35 1.37 -10.76
C SER A 13 -25.69 0.05 -10.36
N ASN A 14 -24.81 0.06 -9.35
CA ASN A 14 -24.11 -1.11 -8.86
C ASN A 14 -24.96 -2.00 -7.93
N ILE A 15 -26.09 -1.51 -7.41
CA ILE A 15 -26.91 -2.28 -6.46
C ILE A 15 -27.77 -3.31 -7.19
N ASN A 16 -28.00 -4.45 -6.53
CA ASN A 16 -28.97 -5.43 -6.98
C ASN A 16 -30.12 -5.51 -5.98
N ILE A 17 -31.34 -5.48 -6.50
CA ILE A 17 -32.58 -5.61 -5.73
C ILE A 17 -33.21 -6.95 -6.11
N VAL A 18 -33.42 -7.80 -5.10
CA VAL A 18 -33.99 -9.13 -5.24
C VAL A 18 -35.26 -9.20 -4.40
N GLU A 19 -36.40 -9.38 -5.04
CA GLU A 19 -37.68 -9.60 -4.36
C GLU A 19 -37.86 -11.10 -4.07
N GLU A 20 -38.08 -11.45 -2.81
CA GLU A 20 -38.52 -12.77 -2.34
C GLU A 20 -40.04 -12.74 -2.05
N THR A 21 -40.59 -13.88 -1.58
CA THR A 21 -42.03 -14.02 -1.27
C THR A 21 -42.52 -12.98 -0.26
N GLU A 22 -41.77 -12.77 0.83
CA GLU A 22 -42.13 -11.86 1.93
C GLU A 22 -41.17 -10.68 2.09
N HIS A 23 -40.02 -10.72 1.42
CA HIS A 23 -38.92 -9.80 1.70
C HIS A 23 -38.38 -9.16 0.43
N VAL A 24 -37.73 -8.01 0.60
CA VAL A 24 -36.91 -7.36 -0.43
C VAL A 24 -35.47 -7.28 0.08
N ASN A 25 -34.55 -7.82 -0.69
CA ASN A 25 -33.11 -7.78 -0.40
C ASN A 25 -32.42 -6.77 -1.33
N ILE A 26 -31.72 -5.82 -0.74
CA ILE A 26 -30.83 -4.89 -1.46
C ILE A 26 -29.39 -5.34 -1.18
N THR A 27 -28.64 -5.64 -2.24
CA THR A 27 -27.26 -6.14 -2.18
C THR A 27 -26.32 -5.24 -2.97
N ASN A 28 -25.03 -5.35 -2.70
CA ASN A 28 -23.97 -4.55 -3.36
C ASN A 28 -24.09 -3.03 -3.13
N LEU A 29 -24.62 -2.64 -1.96
CA LEU A 29 -24.62 -1.25 -1.49
C LEU A 29 -23.18 -0.76 -1.35
N TRP A 30 -22.87 0.45 -1.82
CA TRP A 30 -21.50 0.98 -1.95
C TRP A 30 -20.52 0.06 -2.72
N ASN A 31 -21.04 -0.84 -3.58
CA ASN A 31 -20.25 -1.88 -4.25
C ASN A 31 -19.57 -2.86 -3.27
N GLU A 32 -20.21 -3.13 -2.14
CA GLU A 32 -19.77 -4.07 -1.11
C GLU A 32 -20.67 -5.32 -1.08
N SER A 33 -20.06 -6.49 -1.28
CA SER A 33 -20.78 -7.77 -1.41
C SER A 33 -20.89 -8.56 -0.11
N THR A 34 -20.13 -8.16 0.92
CA THR A 34 -20.06 -8.88 2.21
C THR A 34 -21.25 -8.62 3.15
N PHE A 35 -22.23 -7.82 2.72
CA PHE A 35 -23.50 -7.62 3.43
C PHE A 35 -24.66 -7.34 2.48
N MET A 36 -25.87 -7.37 3.04
CA MET A 36 -27.11 -6.97 2.38
C MET A 36 -28.01 -6.18 3.33
N CYS A 37 -29.04 -5.52 2.79
CA CYS A 37 -30.15 -4.98 3.59
C CYS A 37 -31.44 -5.71 3.23
N ARG A 38 -32.08 -6.36 4.21
CA ARG A 38 -33.31 -7.14 4.07
C ARG A 38 -34.48 -6.45 4.76
N PHE A 39 -35.55 -6.25 4.00
CA PHE A 39 -36.76 -5.53 4.43
C PHE A 39 -38.01 -6.39 4.22
N GLN A 40 -39.09 -6.08 4.94
CA GLN A 40 -40.40 -6.63 4.63
C GLN A 40 -40.93 -5.99 3.33
N LYS A 41 -41.75 -6.71 2.57
CA LYS A 41 -42.21 -6.25 1.26
C LYS A 41 -43.13 -5.02 1.31
N ASP A 42 -43.75 -4.77 2.45
CA ASP A 42 -44.62 -3.63 2.76
C ASP A 42 -43.89 -2.43 3.39
N SER A 43 -42.56 -2.49 3.51
CA SER A 43 -41.77 -1.38 4.05
C SER A 43 -41.86 -0.15 3.13
N ASP A 44 -41.89 1.05 3.72
CA ASP A 44 -41.85 2.30 2.97
C ASP A 44 -40.42 2.62 2.51
N PHE A 45 -40.23 2.71 1.19
CA PHE A 45 -38.94 3.00 0.56
C PHE A 45 -38.83 4.42 0.01
N GLU A 46 -39.83 5.29 0.21
CA GLU A 46 -39.83 6.65 -0.37
C GLU A 46 -38.61 7.46 0.10
N LEU A 47 -38.13 7.21 1.32
CA LEU A 47 -36.91 7.80 1.90
C LEU A 47 -35.63 7.51 1.09
N LEU A 48 -35.61 6.47 0.26
CA LEU A 48 -34.44 6.08 -0.54
C LEU A 48 -34.43 6.69 -1.95
N LYS A 49 -35.53 7.30 -2.38
CA LYS A 49 -35.75 7.70 -3.78
C LYS A 49 -34.71 8.65 -4.34
N GLU A 50 -34.23 9.59 -3.52
CA GLU A 50 -33.25 10.62 -3.90
C GLU A 50 -31.86 10.40 -3.29
N ILE A 51 -31.59 9.18 -2.85
CA ILE A 51 -30.33 8.81 -2.22
C ILE A 51 -29.33 8.30 -3.25
N GLU A 52 -28.13 8.87 -3.22
CA GLU A 52 -26.95 8.34 -3.89
C GLU A 52 -25.94 7.84 -2.83
N LEU A 53 -25.23 6.76 -3.16
CA LEU A 53 -24.22 6.12 -2.33
C LEU A 53 -22.85 6.29 -2.98
N PRO A 54 -22.08 7.34 -2.61
CA PRO A 54 -20.76 7.55 -3.16
C PRO A 54 -19.85 6.36 -2.83
N LEU A 55 -19.36 5.67 -3.85
CA LEU A 55 -18.63 4.42 -3.67
C LEU A 55 -17.34 4.62 -2.87
N GLU A 56 -16.71 5.79 -2.94
CA GLU A 56 -15.47 6.09 -2.25
C GLU A 56 -15.67 6.46 -0.78
N LEU A 57 -16.90 6.56 -0.28
CA LEU A 57 -17.18 7.08 1.06
C LEU A 57 -18.16 6.17 1.81
N SER A 58 -17.94 5.98 3.11
CA SER A 58 -18.96 5.42 4.01
C SER A 58 -20.03 6.47 4.31
N ALA A 59 -20.77 6.89 3.28
CA ALA A 59 -21.66 8.04 3.32
C ALA A 59 -22.91 7.86 2.45
N ILE A 60 -23.93 8.65 2.75
CA ILE A 60 -25.19 8.78 2.02
C ILE A 60 -25.26 10.22 1.49
N TYR A 61 -25.51 10.38 0.20
CA TYR A 61 -25.73 11.69 -0.41
C TYR A 61 -27.22 11.92 -0.65
N HIS A 62 -27.77 12.88 0.10
CA HIS A 62 -29.16 13.36 0.00
C HIS A 62 -29.25 14.41 -1.09
N LYS A 63 -29.75 14.04 -2.28
CA LYS A 63 -29.77 14.96 -3.44
C LYS A 63 -30.72 16.13 -3.26
N SER A 64 -31.92 15.90 -2.72
CA SER A 64 -32.92 16.94 -2.41
C SER A 64 -32.30 18.05 -1.54
N GLU A 65 -31.63 17.64 -0.48
CA GLU A 65 -31.12 18.52 0.58
C GLU A 65 -29.72 19.06 0.28
N GLN A 66 -29.05 18.54 -0.77
CA GLN A 66 -27.64 18.83 -1.05
C GLN A 66 -26.75 18.61 0.18
N MET A 67 -26.90 17.43 0.78
CA MET A 67 -26.29 17.09 2.06
C MET A 67 -25.60 15.73 1.98
N LEU A 68 -24.34 15.68 2.42
CA LEU A 68 -23.56 14.45 2.52
C LEU A 68 -23.50 14.00 3.98
N GLU A 69 -24.10 12.86 4.27
CA GLU A 69 -24.18 12.24 5.58
C GLU A 69 -23.16 11.10 5.71
N PHE A 70 -22.22 11.24 6.64
CA PHE A 70 -21.24 10.21 6.96
C PHE A 70 -21.68 9.38 8.15
N ILE A 71 -21.64 8.06 7.99
CA ILE A 71 -21.99 7.10 9.03
C ILE A 71 -20.92 7.17 10.12
N PHE A 72 -21.30 7.63 11.32
CA PHE A 72 -20.37 7.86 12.41
C PHE A 72 -20.51 6.83 13.53
N ALA A 73 -21.20 7.14 14.64
CA ALA A 73 -21.33 6.20 15.76
C ALA A 73 -22.40 6.65 16.77
N PRO A 74 -22.93 5.71 17.57
CA PRO A 74 -23.62 6.04 18.81
C PRO A 74 -22.67 6.60 19.87
N LEU A 75 -22.98 7.79 20.38
CA LEU A 75 -22.20 8.52 21.36
C LEU A 75 -23.05 8.95 22.55
N LYS A 76 -22.40 9.24 23.68
CA LYS A 76 -23.05 9.91 24.80
C LYS A 76 -23.30 11.37 24.45
N ASP A 77 -24.42 11.94 24.92
CA ASP A 77 -24.78 13.35 24.71
C ASP A 77 -23.73 14.33 25.27
N THR A 78 -22.87 13.88 26.19
CA THR A 78 -21.76 14.68 26.76
C THR A 78 -20.53 14.74 25.85
N SER A 79 -20.55 14.12 24.68
CA SER A 79 -19.41 14.09 23.77
C SER A 79 -19.12 15.48 23.20
N SER A 80 -17.88 15.95 23.36
CA SER A 80 -17.42 17.26 22.86
C SER A 80 -17.46 17.42 21.33
N PHE A 81 -17.73 16.33 20.60
CA PHE A 81 -17.91 16.39 19.15
C PHE A 81 -19.28 16.95 18.77
N LEU A 82 -20.30 16.74 19.59
CA LEU A 82 -21.70 17.09 19.28
C LEU A 82 -21.93 18.60 19.23
N SER A 83 -21.13 19.38 19.96
CA SER A 83 -21.20 20.85 19.93
C SER A 83 -20.47 21.47 18.73
N ARG A 84 -19.87 20.65 17.85
CA ARG A 84 -19.04 21.16 16.74
C ARG A 84 -19.89 21.38 15.51
N THR A 85 -20.22 22.64 15.27
CA THR A 85 -20.74 23.12 13.99
C THR A 85 -19.76 24.14 13.43
N THR A 86 -19.37 24.01 12.16
CA THR A 86 -18.34 24.86 11.56
C THR A 86 -18.66 25.16 10.11
N ARG A 87 -18.46 26.43 9.73
CA ARG A 87 -18.48 26.88 8.35
C ARG A 87 -17.12 26.61 7.71
N PHE A 88 -17.12 25.74 6.71
CA PHE A 88 -15.94 25.29 6.00
C PHE A 88 -15.91 25.89 4.59
N TYR A 89 -14.92 26.75 4.32
CA TYR A 89 -14.76 27.38 3.02
C TYR A 89 -13.83 26.56 2.12
N TYR A 90 -14.35 26.01 1.03
CA TYR A 90 -13.59 25.20 0.08
C TYR A 90 -13.74 25.74 -1.34
N LYS A 91 -12.63 26.16 -1.97
CA LYS A 91 -12.64 26.79 -3.32
C LYS A 91 -13.63 27.97 -3.44
N GLY A 92 -13.78 28.75 -2.38
CA GLY A 92 -14.72 29.88 -2.32
C GLY A 92 -16.18 29.50 -2.07
N LEU A 93 -16.49 28.20 -1.92
CA LEU A 93 -17.82 27.72 -1.51
C LEU A 93 -17.88 27.60 0.02
N GLU A 94 -18.90 28.20 0.62
CA GLU A 94 -19.26 28.00 2.03
C GLU A 94 -20.03 26.68 2.17
N LEU A 95 -19.52 25.79 3.02
CA LEU A 95 -20.16 24.53 3.40
C LEU A 95 -20.37 24.52 4.91
N THR A 96 -21.45 23.93 5.38
CA THR A 96 -21.68 23.73 6.82
C THR A 96 -21.32 22.31 7.20
N THR A 97 -20.53 22.14 8.26
CA THR A 97 -20.22 20.83 8.84
C THR A 97 -20.77 20.74 10.26
N LYS A 98 -21.38 19.61 10.61
CA LYS A 98 -21.96 19.39 11.94
C LYS A 98 -22.07 17.91 12.29
N TYR A 99 -22.26 17.62 13.58
CA TYR A 99 -22.72 16.31 14.06
C TYR A 99 -24.19 16.44 14.44
N ASP A 100 -25.01 15.51 13.96
CA ASP A 100 -26.45 15.56 14.19
C ASP A 100 -27.04 14.14 14.20
N GLU A 101 -28.32 14.00 14.53
CA GLU A 101 -29.01 12.71 14.46
C GLU A 101 -29.05 12.18 13.01
N PRO A 102 -28.93 10.84 12.81
CA PRO A 102 -29.00 10.22 11.50
C PRO A 102 -30.30 10.52 10.75
N SER A 103 -30.21 10.56 9.42
CA SER A 103 -31.41 10.62 8.60
C SER A 103 -32.27 9.34 8.74
N ASP A 104 -33.57 9.47 8.49
CA ASP A 104 -34.47 8.32 8.46
C ASP A 104 -34.09 7.31 7.35
N ALA A 105 -33.49 7.78 6.26
CA ALA A 105 -32.93 6.92 5.22
C ALA A 105 -31.77 6.06 5.75
N LEU A 106 -30.83 6.64 6.49
CA LEU A 106 -29.74 5.88 7.12
C LEU A 106 -30.29 4.89 8.15
N LYS A 107 -31.27 5.31 8.95
CA LYS A 107 -31.94 4.46 9.94
C LYS A 107 -32.63 3.26 9.29
N LEU A 108 -33.36 3.48 8.19
CA LEU A 108 -33.98 2.41 7.41
C LEU A 108 -32.91 1.41 6.94
N LEU A 109 -31.86 1.87 6.27
CA LEU A 109 -30.76 1.01 5.80
C LEU A 109 -30.09 0.24 6.94
N ALA A 110 -29.81 0.89 8.07
CA ALA A 110 -29.23 0.25 9.25
C ALA A 110 -30.15 -0.84 9.83
N MET A 111 -31.46 -0.60 9.91
CA MET A 111 -32.41 -1.61 10.39
C MET A 111 -32.46 -2.84 9.47
N GLY A 112 -32.28 -2.66 8.16
CA GLY A 112 -32.22 -3.76 7.19
C GLY A 112 -30.90 -4.56 7.20
N PHE A 113 -29.81 -4.00 7.72
CA PHE A 113 -28.45 -4.54 7.58
C PHE A 113 -28.27 -5.98 8.08
N ARG A 114 -27.66 -6.83 7.26
CA ARG A 114 -27.28 -8.23 7.55
C ARG A 114 -25.93 -8.58 6.93
N GLU A 115 -25.03 -9.13 7.71
CA GLU A 115 -23.78 -9.69 7.20
C GLU A 115 -24.05 -10.97 6.39
N THR A 116 -23.42 -11.09 5.21
CA THR A 116 -23.54 -12.27 4.34
C THR A 116 -22.24 -13.07 4.26
N ASP A 117 -21.11 -12.40 4.44
CA ASP A 117 -19.77 -13.00 4.36
C ASP A 117 -18.86 -12.43 5.48
N SER A 118 -17.58 -12.78 5.45
CA SER A 118 -16.53 -12.20 6.28
C SER A 118 -16.32 -10.72 5.95
N PRO A 119 -15.92 -9.88 6.94
CA PRO A 119 -15.69 -8.47 6.70
C PRO A 119 -14.55 -8.24 5.71
N SER A 120 -14.81 -7.40 4.72
CA SER A 120 -13.79 -6.80 3.85
C SER A 120 -13.03 -5.69 4.59
N GLU A 121 -11.90 -5.26 4.03
CA GLU A 121 -11.09 -4.14 4.55
C GLU A 121 -11.75 -2.76 4.40
N SER A 122 -12.95 -2.70 3.82
CA SER A 122 -13.56 -1.48 3.29
C SER A 122 -14.40 -0.67 4.30
N GLY A 123 -14.44 -1.03 5.58
CA GLY A 123 -15.04 -0.19 6.63
C GLY A 123 -16.56 0.09 6.50
N TYR A 124 -17.26 -0.38 5.46
CA TYR A 124 -18.70 -0.12 5.25
C TYR A 124 -19.60 -0.80 6.30
N ARG A 125 -19.05 -1.64 7.19
CA ARG A 125 -19.79 -2.24 8.31
C ARG A 125 -20.09 -1.29 9.47
N ASN A 126 -19.86 0.02 9.32
CA ASN A 126 -20.30 1.01 10.32
C ASN A 126 -21.82 0.94 10.56
N LEU A 127 -22.62 0.52 9.57
CA LEU A 127 -24.05 0.25 9.73
C LEU A 127 -24.37 -0.81 10.79
N LYS A 128 -23.44 -1.76 11.04
CA LYS A 128 -23.63 -2.81 12.04
C LYS A 128 -23.92 -2.23 13.42
N VAL A 129 -23.16 -1.21 13.82
CA VAL A 129 -23.32 -0.59 15.15
C VAL A 129 -24.65 0.14 15.26
N PHE A 130 -25.12 0.76 14.17
CA PHE A 130 -26.43 1.41 14.12
C PHE A 130 -27.56 0.38 14.15
N ARG A 131 -27.44 -0.73 13.42
CA ARG A 131 -28.39 -1.84 13.51
C ARG A 131 -28.50 -2.34 14.94
N ASP A 132 -27.37 -2.61 15.58
CA ASP A 132 -27.33 -3.15 16.95
C ASP A 132 -27.96 -2.17 17.95
N PHE A 133 -27.84 -0.85 17.70
CA PHE A 133 -28.53 0.20 18.45
C PHE A 133 -30.05 0.24 18.18
N TYR A 134 -30.49 0.12 16.93
CA TYR A 134 -31.91 0.19 16.59
C TYR A 134 -32.68 -1.11 16.84
N ARG A 135 -31.98 -2.24 17.02
CA ARG A 135 -32.54 -3.57 17.30
C ARG A 135 -32.15 -4.10 18.69
N LEU A 136 -32.08 -3.20 19.67
CA LEU A 136 -31.73 -3.51 21.07
C LEU A 136 -32.58 -4.61 21.69
N ASP A 137 -33.83 -4.72 21.26
CA ASP A 137 -34.80 -5.73 21.67
C ASP A 137 -34.30 -7.17 21.42
N LEU A 138 -33.50 -7.37 20.35
CA LEU A 138 -32.94 -8.66 19.95
C LEU A 138 -31.62 -9.01 20.66
N HIS A 139 -31.09 -8.12 21.50
CA HIS A 139 -29.77 -8.29 22.12
C HIS A 139 -29.82 -8.62 23.62
N ASN A 140 -28.72 -9.17 24.13
CA ASN A 140 -28.54 -9.52 25.54
C ASN A 140 -28.50 -8.28 26.47
N SER A 141 -28.56 -8.50 27.78
CA SER A 141 -28.54 -7.43 28.78
C SER A 141 -27.30 -6.53 28.69
N GLN A 142 -26.14 -7.10 28.36
CA GLN A 142 -24.88 -6.36 28.23
C GLN A 142 -24.92 -5.29 27.12
N MET A 143 -25.46 -5.62 25.95
CA MET A 143 -25.60 -4.67 24.85
C MET A 143 -26.61 -3.56 25.16
N LYS A 144 -27.71 -3.90 25.85
CA LYS A 144 -28.68 -2.91 26.34
C LYS A 144 -28.02 -1.92 27.31
N THR A 145 -27.19 -2.39 28.23
CA THR A 145 -26.42 -1.53 29.12
C THR A 145 -25.37 -0.69 28.37
N TYR A 146 -24.72 -1.24 27.34
CA TYR A 146 -23.71 -0.50 26.57
C TYR A 146 -24.27 0.73 25.82
N PHE A 147 -25.54 0.68 25.40
CA PHE A 147 -26.22 1.73 24.64
C PHE A 147 -27.18 2.59 25.45
N SER A 148 -27.42 2.27 26.73
CA SER A 148 -28.46 2.94 27.53
C SER A 148 -28.27 4.45 27.69
N ASP A 149 -27.03 4.94 27.57
CA ASP A 149 -26.67 6.36 27.69
C ASP A 149 -26.14 6.95 26.39
N LYS A 150 -26.45 6.32 25.25
CA LYS A 150 -25.96 6.75 23.93
C LYS A 150 -27.10 7.05 22.97
N LYS A 151 -26.84 7.96 22.04
CA LYS A 151 -27.68 8.26 20.88
C LYS A 151 -26.86 8.11 19.60
N PRO A 152 -27.49 7.68 18.49
CA PRO A 152 -26.81 7.56 17.22
C PRO A 152 -26.56 8.96 16.64
N TYR A 153 -25.37 9.18 16.10
CA TYR A 153 -25.01 10.43 15.44
C TYR A 153 -24.34 10.16 14.11
N SER A 154 -24.61 11.03 13.14
CA SER A 154 -23.92 11.12 11.85
C SER A 154 -23.13 12.43 11.78
N PHE A 155 -22.15 12.49 10.87
CA PHE A 155 -21.47 13.74 10.53
C PHE A 155 -21.97 14.24 9.18
N PHE A 156 -22.33 15.51 9.10
CA PHE A 156 -22.94 16.09 7.91
C PHE A 156 -22.04 17.15 7.29
N ILE A 157 -22.06 17.21 5.95
CA ILE A 157 -21.57 18.34 5.17
C ILE A 157 -22.73 18.81 4.30
N GLU A 158 -23.13 20.07 4.44
CA GLU A 158 -24.24 20.69 3.72
C GLU A 158 -23.72 21.82 2.82
N GLY A 159 -24.23 21.88 1.58
CA GLY A 159 -23.99 23.00 0.68
C GLY A 159 -24.08 22.65 -0.81
N ASP A 160 -23.87 23.64 -1.68
CA ASP A 160 -24.05 23.49 -3.14
C ASP A 160 -22.89 22.73 -3.81
N PHE A 161 -22.94 21.40 -3.78
CA PHE A 161 -21.91 20.52 -4.34
C PHE A 161 -21.78 20.59 -5.87
N LYS A 162 -22.77 21.15 -6.58
CA LYS A 162 -22.70 21.32 -8.04
C LYS A 162 -21.51 22.18 -8.45
N LYS A 163 -21.15 23.18 -7.63
CA LYS A 163 -19.98 24.05 -7.85
C LYS A 163 -18.64 23.30 -7.81
N ILE A 164 -18.58 22.17 -7.11
CA ILE A 164 -17.41 21.28 -7.09
C ILE A 164 -17.60 20.04 -7.98
N LYS A 165 -18.60 20.06 -8.88
CA LYS A 165 -18.94 18.94 -9.79
C LYS A 165 -19.21 17.63 -9.04
N ASN A 166 -19.72 17.70 -7.81
CA ASN A 166 -19.92 16.56 -6.92
C ASN A 166 -18.63 15.72 -6.68
N ASP A 167 -17.45 16.35 -6.80
CA ASP A 167 -16.18 15.69 -6.50
C ASP A 167 -15.90 15.72 -4.99
N PHE A 168 -16.44 14.73 -4.28
CA PHE A 168 -16.41 14.66 -2.81
C PHE A 168 -15.03 14.29 -2.26
N ILE A 169 -14.18 13.58 -3.00
CA ILE A 169 -12.91 13.04 -2.48
C ILE A 169 -11.95 14.16 -2.08
N PRO A 170 -11.62 15.14 -2.94
CA PRO A 170 -10.78 16.25 -2.54
C PRO A 170 -11.37 17.03 -1.37
N LEU A 171 -12.69 17.29 -1.36
CA LEU A 171 -13.35 17.98 -0.26
C LEU A 171 -13.11 17.25 1.08
N CYS A 172 -13.39 15.94 1.14
CA CYS A 172 -13.21 15.14 2.34
C CYS A 172 -11.74 15.10 2.81
N LYS A 173 -10.78 15.05 1.87
CA LYS A 173 -9.34 15.14 2.21
C LYS A 173 -9.01 16.47 2.88
N HIS A 174 -9.55 17.59 2.40
CA HIS A 174 -9.33 18.90 3.02
C HIS A 174 -9.99 18.97 4.40
N VAL A 175 -11.25 18.52 4.54
CA VAL A 175 -11.94 18.46 5.83
C VAL A 175 -11.11 17.68 6.84
N ASN A 176 -10.65 16.47 6.49
CA ASN A 176 -9.80 15.66 7.37
C ASN A 176 -8.52 16.38 7.83
N VAL A 177 -7.81 17.06 6.91
CA VAL A 177 -6.57 17.78 7.24
C VAL A 177 -6.85 18.95 8.18
N TYR A 178 -7.83 19.79 7.85
CA TYR A 178 -8.12 20.99 8.64
C TYR A 178 -8.77 20.66 9.98
N SER A 179 -9.69 19.70 10.05
CA SER A 179 -10.27 19.26 11.33
C SER A 179 -9.19 18.72 12.29
N ARG A 180 -8.18 18.00 11.76
CA ARG A 180 -7.05 17.51 12.57
C ARG A 180 -5.98 18.55 12.88
N PHE A 181 -5.91 19.62 12.10
CA PHE A 181 -5.05 20.75 12.40
C PHE A 181 -5.49 21.44 13.69
N PHE A 182 -6.80 21.67 13.85
CA PHE A 182 -7.35 22.32 15.06
C PHE A 182 -7.55 21.36 16.23
N ASP A 183 -7.90 20.10 15.98
CA ASP A 183 -7.98 19.07 17.02
C ASP A 183 -7.44 17.72 16.52
N ARG A 184 -6.32 17.28 17.09
CA ARG A 184 -5.64 16.02 16.74
C ARG A 184 -6.51 14.77 16.94
N LYS A 185 -7.53 14.86 17.81
CA LYS A 185 -8.51 13.80 18.12
C LYS A 185 -9.77 13.87 17.25
N SER A 186 -9.90 14.86 16.37
CA SER A 186 -11.01 14.94 15.43
C SER A 186 -11.12 13.63 14.62
N PRO A 187 -12.33 13.05 14.50
CA PRO A 187 -12.57 11.92 13.61
C PRO A 187 -12.16 12.22 12.17
N ILE A 188 -11.84 11.16 11.42
CA ILE A 188 -11.42 11.22 10.02
C ILE A 188 -12.49 10.57 9.18
N ILE A 189 -12.95 11.28 8.15
CA ILE A 189 -13.77 10.72 7.08
C ILE A 189 -12.98 9.62 6.38
N GLN A 190 -13.50 8.40 6.40
CA GLN A 190 -12.92 7.27 5.69
C GLN A 190 -13.15 7.44 4.18
N ILE A 191 -12.06 7.46 3.43
CA ILE A 191 -12.07 7.54 1.96
C ILE A 191 -11.52 6.23 1.42
N HIS A 192 -12.39 5.48 0.77
CA HIS A 192 -12.11 4.20 0.14
C HIS A 192 -11.59 4.43 -1.27
N ASN A 193 -10.73 3.52 -1.74
CA ASN A 193 -10.33 3.51 -3.14
C ASN A 193 -11.20 2.46 -3.82
N ILE A 194 -11.94 2.85 -4.86
CA ILE A 194 -12.62 1.88 -5.72
C ILE A 194 -11.53 1.07 -6.40
N GLU A 195 -11.52 -0.23 -6.14
CA GLU A 195 -10.54 -1.12 -6.73
C GLU A 195 -10.90 -1.37 -8.20
N PRO A 196 -10.03 -1.06 -9.17
CA PRO A 196 -10.07 -1.83 -10.41
C PRO A 196 -9.73 -3.28 -10.05
N LYS A 197 -10.43 -4.26 -10.64
CA LYS A 197 -10.08 -5.69 -10.54
C LYS A 197 -8.62 -5.86 -11.00
N SER A 198 -7.67 -5.86 -10.06
CA SER A 198 -6.24 -5.99 -10.36
C SER A 198 -5.75 -7.40 -10.06
N GLU A 199 -4.86 -7.92 -10.88
CA GLU A 199 -4.21 -9.23 -10.70
C GLU A 199 -3.57 -9.33 -9.30
N VAL A 200 -3.89 -10.41 -8.58
CA VAL A 200 -3.33 -10.70 -7.25
C VAL A 200 -1.85 -11.04 -7.42
N SER A 201 -0.96 -10.26 -6.79
CA SER A 201 0.47 -10.58 -6.76
C SER A 201 0.70 -11.88 -6.00
N LYS A 202 1.50 -12.79 -6.56
CA LYS A 202 1.84 -14.04 -5.88
C LYS A 202 3.02 -13.81 -4.93
N LEU A 203 2.86 -14.25 -3.69
CA LEU A 203 3.93 -14.28 -2.69
C LEU A 203 4.91 -15.41 -3.04
N PRO A 204 6.19 -15.12 -3.31
CA PRO A 204 7.20 -16.15 -3.52
C PRO A 204 7.42 -16.96 -2.23
N CYS A 205 7.52 -18.29 -2.35
CA CYS A 205 7.78 -19.21 -1.23
C CYS A 205 8.92 -20.16 -1.60
N HIS A 206 10.03 -20.10 -0.85
CA HIS A 206 11.25 -20.86 -1.13
C HIS A 206 11.27 -22.26 -0.49
N SER A 207 10.27 -22.63 0.31
CA SER A 207 10.06 -24.01 0.70
C SER A 207 9.42 -24.76 -0.46
N ASN A 208 10.24 -25.48 -1.23
CA ASN A 208 9.75 -26.47 -2.17
C ASN A 208 8.91 -27.47 -1.37
N ASP A 209 7.66 -27.71 -1.78
CA ASP A 209 6.73 -28.72 -1.23
C ASP A 209 5.81 -28.34 -0.06
N ASN A 210 5.60 -27.04 0.23
CA ASN A 210 4.75 -26.57 1.34
C ASN A 210 5.19 -27.05 2.75
N GLU A 211 6.30 -27.76 2.86
CA GLU A 211 6.87 -28.18 4.13
C GLU A 211 7.95 -27.19 4.58
N PHE A 212 7.78 -26.67 5.78
CA PHE A 212 8.76 -25.78 6.40
C PHE A 212 10.04 -26.59 6.72
N PRO A 213 11.26 -26.03 6.49
CA PRO A 213 12.49 -26.77 6.75
C PRO A 213 12.57 -27.22 8.21
N SER A 214 12.87 -28.51 8.43
CA SER A 214 13.00 -29.09 9.77
C SER A 214 14.29 -28.65 10.50
N VAL A 215 15.29 -28.20 9.75
CA VAL A 215 16.57 -27.71 10.28
C VAL A 215 16.96 -26.42 9.54
N ILE A 216 17.32 -25.39 10.30
CA ILE A 216 17.82 -24.11 9.78
C ILE A 216 19.24 -23.91 10.31
N SER A 217 20.20 -23.75 9.40
CA SER A 217 21.56 -23.33 9.73
C SER A 217 21.66 -21.82 9.62
N ALA A 218 21.89 -21.14 10.74
CA ALA A 218 22.02 -19.69 10.77
C ALA A 218 23.49 -19.26 10.65
N SER A 219 23.76 -18.23 9.86
CA SER A 219 24.99 -17.43 9.92
C SER A 219 24.75 -16.14 10.69
N SER A 220 25.80 -15.55 11.25
CA SER A 220 25.72 -14.21 11.85
C SER A 220 25.49 -13.17 10.75
N ILE A 221 24.44 -12.37 10.91
CA ILE A 221 24.19 -11.16 10.10
C ILE A 221 24.67 -9.95 10.91
N ASP A 222 25.18 -8.93 10.24
CA ASP A 222 25.53 -7.66 10.89
C ASP A 222 24.34 -7.11 11.71
N PRO A 223 24.53 -6.70 12.98
CA PRO A 223 23.43 -6.25 13.83
C PRO A 223 22.60 -5.09 13.26
N ILE A 224 23.23 -4.13 12.58
CA ILE A 224 22.53 -2.98 12.00
C ILE A 224 21.68 -3.43 10.81
N ALA A 225 22.23 -4.28 9.94
CA ALA A 225 21.48 -4.85 8.84
C ALA A 225 20.31 -5.73 9.34
N LEU A 226 20.52 -6.49 10.42
CA LEU A 226 19.49 -7.32 11.05
C LEU A 226 18.33 -6.48 11.59
N ASP A 227 18.63 -5.38 12.31
CA ASP A 227 17.62 -4.46 12.82
C ASP A 227 16.80 -3.82 11.69
N LEU A 228 17.47 -3.38 10.61
CA LEU A 228 16.79 -2.83 9.42
C LEU A 228 15.89 -3.86 8.74
N LEU A 229 16.35 -5.12 8.61
CA LEU A 229 15.54 -6.21 8.07
C LEU A 229 14.32 -6.49 8.94
N GLN A 230 14.46 -6.48 10.26
CA GLN A 230 13.35 -6.67 11.19
C GLN A 230 12.30 -5.56 11.04
N VAL A 231 12.72 -4.30 11.03
CA VAL A 231 11.81 -3.15 10.85
C VAL A 231 11.10 -3.21 9.47
N ALA A 232 11.80 -3.68 8.43
CA ALA A 232 11.21 -3.88 7.11
C ALA A 232 10.14 -4.98 7.10
N GLN A 233 10.24 -5.99 7.98
CA GLN A 233 9.24 -7.05 8.10
C GLN A 233 8.00 -6.60 8.90
N GLU A 234 8.20 -5.83 9.97
CA GLU A 234 7.12 -5.34 10.85
C GLU A 234 6.32 -4.17 10.24
N SER A 235 6.89 -3.47 9.28
CA SER A 235 6.26 -2.31 8.63
C SER A 235 5.00 -2.68 7.84
N GLY A 236 3.84 -2.15 8.25
CA GLY A 236 2.56 -2.38 7.55
C GLY A 236 2.40 -1.68 6.19
N SER A 237 3.33 -0.78 5.82
CA SER A 237 3.29 -0.01 4.56
C SER A 237 4.29 -0.54 3.55
N SER A 238 3.83 -1.02 2.39
CA SER A 238 4.71 -1.52 1.31
C SER A 238 5.81 -0.53 0.90
N ARG A 239 5.54 0.79 0.99
CA ARG A 239 6.55 1.83 0.74
C ARG A 239 7.64 1.85 1.79
N LEU A 240 7.28 1.80 3.07
CA LEU A 240 8.25 1.80 4.15
C LEU A 240 9.09 0.53 4.11
N ARG A 241 8.46 -0.64 3.89
CA ARG A 241 9.16 -1.90 3.67
C ARG A 241 10.21 -1.78 2.57
N TYR A 242 9.82 -1.23 1.42
CA TYR A 242 10.71 -1.00 0.29
C TYR A 242 11.91 -0.12 0.68
N LEU A 243 11.67 0.99 1.38
CA LEU A 243 12.72 1.91 1.83
C LEU A 243 13.68 1.24 2.82
N PHE A 244 13.18 0.48 3.79
CA PHE A 244 14.04 -0.22 4.75
C PHE A 244 14.90 -1.30 4.08
N TYR A 245 14.35 -2.09 3.15
CA TYR A 245 15.16 -3.04 2.37
C TYR A 245 16.22 -2.33 1.52
N TYR A 246 15.92 -1.14 0.98
CA TYR A 246 16.92 -0.35 0.28
C TYR A 246 18.01 0.19 1.22
N GLN A 247 17.64 0.60 2.43
CA GLN A 247 18.61 1.08 3.44
C GLN A 247 19.60 -0.02 3.85
N VAL A 248 19.19 -1.29 3.86
CA VAL A 248 20.12 -2.41 4.03
C VAL A 248 21.18 -2.42 2.93
N LEU A 249 20.77 -2.19 1.67
CA LEU A 249 21.70 -2.11 0.54
C LEU A 249 22.62 -0.89 0.64
N GLU A 250 22.10 0.26 1.04
CA GLU A 250 22.91 1.48 1.27
C GLU A 250 23.95 1.26 2.39
N TYR A 251 23.54 0.61 3.47
CA TYR A 251 24.42 0.27 4.59
C TYR A 251 25.60 -0.59 4.11
N PHE A 252 25.34 -1.70 3.41
CA PHE A 252 26.43 -2.53 2.89
C PHE A 252 27.24 -1.84 1.79
N ALA A 253 26.61 -1.05 0.93
CA ALA A 253 27.30 -0.33 -0.14
C ALA A 253 28.25 0.76 0.41
N TYR A 254 27.92 1.34 1.56
CA TYR A 254 28.78 2.29 2.25
C TYR A 254 30.10 1.67 2.70
N TYR A 255 30.06 0.45 3.26
CA TYR A 255 31.25 -0.30 3.69
C TYR A 255 31.90 -1.13 2.58
N TYR A 256 31.31 -1.18 1.39
CA TYR A 256 31.81 -1.98 0.28
C TYR A 256 33.13 -1.43 -0.28
N LEU A 257 34.17 -2.27 -0.20
CA LEU A 257 35.42 -2.13 -0.93
C LEU A 257 35.47 -3.24 -1.99
N ASP A 258 35.80 -2.90 -3.23
CA ASP A 258 35.98 -3.92 -4.26
C ASP A 258 37.21 -4.79 -3.98
N GLU A 259 37.20 -6.01 -4.52
CA GLU A 259 38.25 -7.00 -4.27
C GLU A 259 39.63 -6.55 -4.75
N GLU A 260 39.68 -5.66 -5.76
CA GLU A 260 40.94 -5.08 -6.21
C GLU A 260 41.57 -4.21 -5.12
N LEU A 261 40.80 -3.28 -4.54
CA LEU A 261 41.28 -2.43 -3.45
C LEU A 261 41.60 -3.24 -2.20
N LYS A 262 40.74 -4.20 -1.82
CA LYS A 262 41.03 -5.10 -0.68
C LYS A 262 42.35 -5.83 -0.86
N ARG A 263 42.61 -6.37 -2.06
CA ARG A 263 43.87 -7.07 -2.37
C ARG A 263 45.06 -6.13 -2.29
N LYS A 264 44.97 -4.90 -2.84
CA LYS A 264 46.03 -3.89 -2.73
C LYS A 264 46.34 -3.54 -1.28
N LEU A 265 45.31 -3.22 -0.49
CA LEU A 265 45.45 -2.89 0.93
C LEU A 265 46.03 -4.07 1.73
N THR A 266 45.54 -5.28 1.48
CA THR A 266 46.06 -6.50 2.13
C THR A 266 47.53 -6.73 1.79
N ASN A 267 47.94 -6.50 0.54
CA ASN A 267 49.34 -6.63 0.14
C ASN A 267 50.22 -5.59 0.82
N LEU A 268 49.75 -4.34 0.93
CA LEU A 268 50.46 -3.29 1.67
C LEU A 268 50.63 -3.68 3.15
N LEU A 269 49.56 -4.17 3.80
CA LEU A 269 49.58 -4.59 5.21
C LEU A 269 50.47 -5.82 5.47
N LYS A 270 50.70 -6.65 4.46
CA LYS A 270 51.57 -7.84 4.53
C LYS A 270 53.04 -7.54 4.22
N SER A 271 53.40 -6.31 3.87
CA SER A 271 54.80 -5.95 3.59
C SER A 271 55.68 -6.14 4.83
N PRO A 272 56.81 -6.86 4.72
CA PRO A 272 57.65 -7.21 5.87
C PRO A 272 58.30 -6.00 6.56
N ASP A 273 58.44 -4.87 5.87
CA ASP A 273 59.04 -3.63 6.35
C ASP A 273 58.02 -2.59 6.81
N ILE A 274 56.72 -2.92 6.88
CA ILE A 274 55.65 -1.96 7.20
C ILE A 274 55.85 -1.22 8.51
N LEU A 275 56.41 -1.88 9.53
CA LEU A 275 56.69 -1.28 10.83
C LEU A 275 57.85 -0.28 10.76
N HIS A 276 58.81 -0.50 9.86
CA HIS A 276 59.96 0.38 9.68
C HIS A 276 59.66 1.57 8.76
N ASN A 277 58.78 1.38 7.78
CA ASN A 277 58.41 2.38 6.77
C ASN A 277 56.95 2.84 6.92
N SER A 278 56.42 2.87 8.15
CA SER A 278 55.01 3.10 8.46
C SER A 278 54.44 4.40 7.87
N ALA A 279 55.25 5.47 7.81
CA ALA A 279 54.84 6.76 7.23
C ALA A 279 54.60 6.67 5.71
N ILE A 280 55.42 5.90 4.99
CA ILE A 280 55.28 5.71 3.54
C ILE A 280 54.04 4.89 3.26
N TYR A 281 53.88 3.74 3.93
CA TYR A 281 52.72 2.87 3.76
C TYR A 281 51.41 3.56 4.16
N SER A 282 51.40 4.37 5.23
CA SER A 282 50.23 5.15 5.62
C SER A 282 49.80 6.13 4.52
N ARG A 283 50.78 6.79 3.87
CA ARG A 283 50.50 7.69 2.74
C ARG A 283 49.93 6.95 1.55
N THR A 284 50.50 5.80 1.19
CA THR A 284 50.00 4.96 0.09
C THR A 284 48.58 4.44 0.34
N ILE A 285 48.28 4.04 1.58
CA ILE A 285 46.92 3.63 1.96
C ILE A 285 45.93 4.80 1.78
N ILE A 286 46.30 6.01 2.22
CA ILE A 286 45.46 7.21 2.06
C ILE A 286 45.24 7.54 0.57
N GLU A 287 46.29 7.44 -0.26
CA GLU A 287 46.22 7.68 -1.70
C GLU A 287 45.26 6.69 -2.39
N GLU A 288 45.39 5.38 -2.13
CA GLU A 288 44.50 4.36 -2.71
C GLU A 288 43.03 4.54 -2.26
N LEU A 289 42.78 4.89 -0.98
CA LEU A 289 41.43 5.15 -0.49
C LEU A 289 40.82 6.41 -1.11
N LYS A 290 41.61 7.48 -1.29
CA LYS A 290 41.18 8.72 -1.92
C LYS A 290 40.85 8.51 -3.38
N ASP A 291 41.68 7.77 -4.10
CA ASP A 291 41.45 7.44 -5.51
C ASP A 291 40.19 6.59 -5.69
N TYR A 292 39.95 5.62 -4.79
CA TYR A 292 38.71 4.85 -4.79
C TYR A 292 37.46 5.73 -4.56
N SER A 293 37.52 6.63 -3.58
CA SER A 293 36.41 7.52 -3.24
C SER A 293 36.08 8.53 -4.33
N ASN A 294 37.08 9.05 -5.04
CA ASN A 294 36.87 10.05 -6.09
C ASN A 294 36.33 9.43 -7.39
N ASN A 295 36.65 8.16 -7.65
CA ASN A 295 36.32 7.49 -8.90
C ASN A 295 35.05 6.62 -8.83
N THR A 296 34.48 6.41 -7.63
CA THR A 296 33.34 5.51 -7.44
C THR A 296 32.17 6.23 -6.77
N THR A 297 31.07 6.40 -7.50
CA THR A 297 29.81 6.96 -6.95
C THR A 297 29.07 5.94 -6.09
N ASP A 298 28.17 6.40 -5.21
CA ASP A 298 27.36 5.50 -4.37
C ASP A 298 26.51 4.53 -5.19
N LYS A 299 25.96 4.99 -6.33
CA LYS A 299 25.27 4.14 -7.31
C LYS A 299 26.16 3.03 -7.84
N GLN A 300 27.42 3.35 -8.18
CA GLN A 300 28.37 2.36 -8.68
C GLN A 300 28.77 1.36 -7.59
N LYS A 301 28.95 1.81 -6.35
CA LYS A 301 29.23 0.91 -5.21
C LYS A 301 28.07 -0.06 -4.97
N LEU A 302 26.84 0.44 -4.95
CA LEU A 302 25.64 -0.41 -4.78
C LEU A 302 25.53 -1.42 -5.93
N THR A 303 25.72 -0.97 -7.17
CA THR A 303 25.64 -1.87 -8.34
C THR A 303 26.72 -2.96 -8.27
N LYS A 304 27.97 -2.61 -7.94
CA LYS A 304 29.06 -3.57 -7.74
C LYS A 304 28.77 -4.55 -6.61
N LEU A 305 28.31 -4.06 -5.45
CA LEU A 305 27.90 -4.89 -4.32
C LEU A 305 26.83 -5.91 -4.74
N VAL A 306 25.79 -5.47 -5.46
CA VAL A 306 24.74 -6.38 -5.92
C VAL A 306 25.30 -7.42 -6.89
N LEU A 307 26.16 -7.03 -7.83
CA LEU A 307 26.78 -7.97 -8.78
C LEU A 307 27.69 -9.00 -8.10
N ASP A 308 28.42 -8.61 -7.06
CA ASP A 308 29.39 -9.48 -6.39
C ASP A 308 28.71 -10.55 -5.50
N TYR A 309 27.54 -10.23 -4.94
CA TYR A 309 26.88 -11.07 -3.92
C TYR A 309 25.55 -11.69 -4.37
N LEU A 310 24.97 -11.24 -5.48
CA LEU A 310 23.71 -11.74 -6.04
C LEU A 310 23.94 -12.53 -7.31
N THR A 311 23.27 -13.68 -7.43
CA THR A 311 23.17 -14.44 -8.68
C THR A 311 21.74 -14.42 -9.21
N VAL A 312 21.56 -14.73 -10.50
CA VAL A 312 20.21 -14.81 -11.09
C VAL A 312 19.35 -15.88 -10.42
N ASP A 313 19.96 -16.97 -9.95
CA ASP A 313 19.23 -18.06 -9.29
C ASP A 313 18.60 -17.60 -7.96
N ASP A 314 19.23 -16.63 -7.29
CA ASP A 314 18.72 -16.07 -6.02
C ASP A 314 17.40 -15.31 -6.18
N ILE A 315 17.14 -14.73 -7.35
CA ILE A 315 15.97 -13.88 -7.64
C ILE A 315 15.00 -14.53 -8.64
N LEU A 316 15.31 -15.73 -9.12
CA LEU A 316 14.57 -16.38 -10.18
C LEU A 316 13.12 -16.66 -9.77
N LEU A 317 12.91 -17.04 -8.50
CA LEU A 317 11.58 -17.34 -7.98
C LEU A 317 10.70 -16.08 -7.95
N GLU A 318 11.24 -14.96 -7.48
CA GLU A 318 10.57 -13.66 -7.40
C GLU A 318 10.08 -13.21 -8.78
N LEU A 319 10.95 -13.36 -9.79
CA LEU A 319 10.64 -13.04 -11.19
C LEU A 319 9.60 -14.00 -11.78
N LYS A 320 9.75 -15.32 -11.58
CA LYS A 320 8.82 -16.34 -12.10
C LYS A 320 7.41 -16.22 -11.51
N CYS A 321 7.30 -16.03 -10.20
CA CYS A 321 6.02 -15.87 -9.50
C CYS A 321 5.20 -14.68 -10.03
N ASN A 322 5.87 -13.64 -10.52
CA ASN A 322 5.26 -12.39 -10.97
C ASN A 322 5.66 -12.07 -12.42
N ILE A 323 5.83 -13.08 -13.27
CA ILE A 323 6.35 -12.91 -14.63
C ILE A 323 5.52 -11.96 -15.49
N LYS A 324 4.19 -12.10 -15.46
CA LYS A 324 3.27 -11.22 -16.17
C LYS A 324 3.47 -9.76 -15.78
N TYR A 325 3.77 -9.51 -14.51
CA TYR A 325 4.02 -8.17 -14.00
C TYR A 325 5.36 -7.63 -14.52
N PHE A 326 6.44 -8.40 -14.42
CA PHE A 326 7.78 -7.94 -14.83
C PHE A 326 8.00 -7.91 -16.36
N SER A 327 7.09 -8.51 -17.12
CA SER A 327 7.12 -8.52 -18.59
C SER A 327 6.40 -7.33 -19.23
N ASN A 328 5.80 -6.44 -18.42
CA ASN A 328 5.07 -5.28 -18.90
C ASN A 328 5.68 -3.98 -18.38
N ASP A 329 5.56 -2.92 -19.17
CA ASP A 329 5.86 -1.57 -18.72
C ASP A 329 4.86 -1.15 -17.62
N LEU A 330 5.36 -0.40 -16.65
CA LEU A 330 4.60 0.05 -15.50
C LEU A 330 4.51 1.56 -15.49
N GLU A 331 3.29 2.06 -15.35
CA GLU A 331 2.99 3.48 -15.20
C GLU A 331 2.33 3.71 -13.83
N PHE A 332 2.94 4.55 -13.01
CA PHE A 332 2.43 4.92 -11.69
C PHE A 332 1.64 6.23 -11.75
N ASP A 333 0.72 6.41 -10.80
CA ASP A 333 0.05 7.71 -10.62
C ASP A 333 1.11 8.75 -10.28
N GLY A 334 1.18 9.82 -11.08
CA GLY A 334 2.28 10.80 -11.03
C GLY A 334 3.30 10.69 -12.17
N ASN A 335 2.97 9.95 -13.24
CA ASN A 335 3.69 9.88 -14.52
C ASN A 335 5.10 9.25 -14.45
N PHE A 336 5.42 8.55 -13.35
CA PHE A 336 6.62 7.75 -13.27
C PHE A 336 6.42 6.43 -14.04
N LYS A 337 7.36 6.12 -14.94
CA LYS A 337 7.32 4.94 -15.81
C LYS A 337 8.55 4.07 -15.63
N LEU A 338 8.34 2.77 -15.54
CA LEU A 338 9.39 1.75 -15.57
C LEU A 338 9.14 0.85 -16.76
N SER A 339 10.16 0.60 -17.58
CA SER A 339 10.06 -0.42 -18.62
C SER A 339 10.02 -1.84 -18.03
N ALA A 340 9.62 -2.83 -18.82
CA ALA A 340 9.70 -4.24 -18.43
C ALA A 340 11.14 -4.67 -18.04
N ILE A 341 11.28 -5.55 -17.05
CA ILE A 341 12.58 -6.13 -16.66
C ILE A 341 12.98 -7.25 -17.63
N ILE A 342 11.98 -8.03 -18.06
CA ILE A 342 12.14 -9.23 -18.88
C ILE A 342 11.19 -9.15 -20.07
N SER A 343 11.57 -9.73 -21.20
CA SER A 343 10.71 -9.75 -22.39
C SER A 343 9.69 -10.88 -22.36
N ASP A 344 10.08 -12.06 -21.88
CA ASP A 344 9.22 -13.24 -21.82
C ASP A 344 9.76 -14.33 -20.87
N GLU A 345 8.95 -15.37 -20.65
CA GLU A 345 9.29 -16.55 -19.83
C GLU A 345 10.47 -17.34 -20.37
N LYS A 346 10.58 -17.40 -21.71
CA LYS A 346 11.66 -18.10 -22.39
C LYS A 346 13.02 -17.50 -22.06
N THR A 347 13.08 -16.19 -21.79
CA THR A 347 14.30 -15.50 -21.38
C THR A 347 14.75 -15.96 -20.00
N LEU A 348 13.82 -16.11 -19.04
CA LEU A 348 14.14 -16.65 -17.71
C LEU A 348 14.56 -18.12 -17.77
N ASP A 349 13.89 -18.94 -18.60
CA ASP A 349 14.25 -20.35 -18.75
C ASP A 349 15.62 -20.54 -19.40
N LYS A 350 16.04 -19.66 -20.31
CA LYS A 350 17.39 -19.65 -20.87
C LYS A 350 18.45 -19.32 -19.82
N LEU A 351 18.15 -18.43 -18.88
CA LEU A 351 19.08 -18.04 -17.81
C LEU A 351 19.23 -19.13 -16.75
N ALA A 352 18.17 -19.92 -16.52
CA ALA A 352 18.12 -21.00 -15.52
C ALA A 352 18.75 -22.32 -15.98
N ARG A 353 18.93 -22.53 -17.30
CA ARG A 353 19.49 -23.80 -17.82
C ARG A 353 21.02 -23.81 -17.72
N GLU A 354 21.54 -24.77 -16.95
CA GLU A 354 22.95 -25.17 -17.00
C GLU A 354 23.08 -26.39 -17.94
N GLY A 355 23.77 -26.23 -19.06
CA GLY A 355 23.95 -27.30 -20.04
C GLY A 355 25.36 -27.33 -20.62
N LYS A 356 25.67 -28.39 -21.40
CA LYS A 356 26.90 -28.51 -22.20
C LYS A 356 26.85 -27.50 -23.36
N GLU A 357 27.13 -26.24 -23.04
CA GLU A 357 27.12 -25.14 -23.99
C GLU A 357 28.53 -24.87 -24.54
N THR A 358 28.60 -24.37 -25.77
CA THR A 358 29.87 -23.88 -26.34
C THR A 358 30.36 -22.66 -25.58
N LYS A 359 31.68 -22.40 -25.58
CA LYS A 359 32.30 -21.26 -24.87
C LYS A 359 31.65 -19.91 -25.21
N GLU A 360 31.23 -19.72 -26.46
CA GLU A 360 30.55 -18.50 -26.92
C GLU A 360 29.16 -18.32 -26.32
N LYS A 361 28.34 -19.40 -26.29
CA LYS A 361 27.01 -19.37 -25.68
C LYS A 361 27.06 -19.15 -24.17
N LYS A 362 28.06 -19.71 -23.50
CA LYS A 362 28.30 -19.47 -22.07
C LYS A 362 28.60 -17.99 -21.81
N LYS A 363 29.48 -17.37 -22.61
CA LYS A 363 29.83 -15.94 -22.48
C LYS A 363 28.62 -15.02 -22.73
N GLU A 364 27.78 -15.37 -23.70
CA GLU A 364 26.53 -14.65 -23.97
C GLU A 364 25.54 -14.75 -22.80
N ARG A 365 25.38 -15.95 -22.22
CA ARG A 365 24.53 -16.17 -21.04
C ARG A 365 25.03 -15.41 -19.82
N ASP A 366 26.33 -15.44 -19.55
CA ASP A 366 26.93 -14.73 -18.40
C ASP A 366 26.74 -13.21 -18.55
N LYS A 367 26.87 -12.69 -19.78
CA LYS A 367 26.55 -11.28 -20.07
C LYS A 367 25.08 -10.97 -19.80
N LEU A 368 24.14 -11.80 -20.25
CA LEU A 368 22.71 -11.61 -19.99
C LEU A 368 22.37 -11.66 -18.49
N LYS A 369 23.03 -12.53 -17.71
CA LYS A 369 22.88 -12.58 -16.25
C LYS A 369 23.30 -11.26 -15.60
N ILE A 370 24.45 -10.70 -16.01
CA ILE A 370 24.96 -9.42 -15.52
C ILE A 370 24.02 -8.27 -15.93
N ASP A 371 23.59 -8.22 -17.18
CA ASP A 371 22.68 -7.18 -17.70
C ASP A 371 21.34 -7.19 -16.94
N LEU A 372 20.81 -8.37 -16.60
CA LEU A 372 19.59 -8.52 -15.80
C LEU A 372 19.78 -7.95 -14.38
N ILE A 373 20.85 -8.34 -13.69
CA ILE A 373 21.13 -7.86 -12.32
C ILE A 373 21.32 -6.34 -12.30
N ASN A 374 22.05 -5.79 -13.29
CA ASN A 374 22.21 -4.35 -13.46
C ASN A 374 20.87 -3.64 -13.69
N SER A 375 19.99 -4.21 -14.53
CA SER A 375 18.66 -3.65 -14.76
C SER A 375 17.83 -3.62 -13.47
N ILE A 376 17.91 -4.67 -12.65
CA ILE A 376 17.21 -4.75 -11.37
C ILE A 376 17.76 -3.70 -10.39
N ALA A 377 19.08 -3.59 -10.25
CA ALA A 377 19.70 -2.60 -9.38
C ALA A 377 19.29 -1.16 -9.76
N ASP A 378 19.34 -0.81 -11.05
CA ASP A 378 18.94 0.50 -11.56
C ASP A 378 17.46 0.82 -11.30
N ARG A 379 16.57 -0.15 -11.49
CA ARG A 379 15.13 0.01 -11.19
C ARG A 379 14.87 0.15 -9.71
N ILE A 380 15.58 -0.61 -8.89
CA ILE A 380 15.44 -0.57 -7.45
C ILE A 380 15.77 0.82 -6.92
N GLU A 381 16.87 1.40 -7.40
CA GLU A 381 17.30 2.77 -7.12
C GLU A 381 16.30 3.81 -7.60
N LYS A 382 15.84 3.74 -8.86
CA LYS A 382 14.86 4.69 -9.41
C LYS A 382 13.57 4.71 -8.60
N ILE A 383 13.05 3.55 -8.21
CA ILE A 383 11.86 3.47 -7.34
C ILE A 383 12.16 4.13 -6.00
N ARG A 384 13.31 3.82 -5.36
CA ARG A 384 13.69 4.43 -4.08
C ARG A 384 13.76 5.96 -4.20
N ASN A 385 14.41 6.48 -5.24
CA ASN A 385 14.57 7.92 -5.41
C ASN A 385 13.23 8.63 -5.52
N VAL A 386 12.27 8.08 -6.26
CA VAL A 386 10.94 8.67 -6.41
C VAL A 386 10.05 8.47 -5.17
N LEU A 387 10.32 7.45 -4.35
CA LEU A 387 9.64 7.25 -3.07
C LEU A 387 10.14 8.21 -1.98
N VAL A 388 11.44 8.52 -1.96
CA VAL A 388 12.06 9.42 -0.97
C VAL A 388 11.90 10.87 -1.40
N HIS A 389 12.23 11.15 -2.65
CA HIS A 389 12.15 12.49 -3.21
C HIS A 389 10.83 12.59 -3.96
N ILE A 390 9.87 13.33 -3.40
CA ILE A 390 8.62 13.73 -4.07
C ILE A 390 8.92 14.47 -5.40
N ARG A 391 10.19 14.74 -5.75
CA ARG A 391 10.65 15.16 -7.07
C ARG A 391 12.03 14.56 -7.34
N GLU A 392 12.14 13.64 -8.29
CA GLU A 392 13.45 13.19 -8.79
C GLU A 392 13.86 14.06 -9.99
N SER A 393 14.83 14.95 -9.78
CA SER A 393 15.36 15.85 -10.82
C SER A 393 14.30 16.78 -11.46
N ARG A 394 14.67 17.53 -12.51
CA ARG A 394 13.83 18.58 -13.14
C ARG A 394 12.55 18.06 -13.81
N GLU A 395 12.29 16.76 -13.77
CA GLU A 395 11.09 16.12 -14.32
C GLU A 395 10.07 15.91 -13.19
N ASN A 396 8.84 16.42 -13.34
CA ASN A 396 7.75 16.28 -12.36
C ASN A 396 7.17 14.86 -12.31
N LYS A 397 8.00 13.83 -12.14
CA LYS A 397 7.60 12.42 -12.05
C LYS A 397 7.63 11.96 -10.61
N VAL A 398 6.51 11.41 -10.14
CA VAL A 398 6.32 10.98 -8.76
C VAL A 398 5.56 9.66 -8.70
N ILE A 399 5.73 8.91 -7.62
CA ILE A 399 4.85 7.81 -7.25
C ILE A 399 3.95 8.35 -6.13
N LEU A 400 2.73 8.75 -6.48
CA LEU A 400 1.78 9.25 -5.49
C LEU A 400 1.45 8.19 -4.44
N PRO A 401 1.10 8.60 -3.20
CA PRO A 401 0.86 7.69 -2.10
C PRO A 401 -0.45 6.89 -2.17
N THR A 402 -0.93 6.52 -3.37
CA THR A 402 -2.20 5.81 -3.59
C THR A 402 -2.11 4.31 -3.26
N ARG A 403 -3.26 3.66 -2.96
CA ARG A 403 -3.33 2.19 -2.78
C ARG A 403 -2.98 1.44 -4.08
N ALA A 404 -3.37 1.97 -5.25
CA ALA A 404 -3.03 1.40 -6.55
C ALA A 404 -1.51 1.36 -6.75
N ASN A 405 -0.81 2.47 -6.48
CA ASN A 405 0.65 2.50 -6.53
C ASN A 405 1.29 1.59 -5.45
N ASN A 406 0.71 1.50 -4.25
CA ASN A 406 1.19 0.55 -3.23
C ASN A 406 1.13 -0.90 -3.71
N ARG A 407 0.04 -1.31 -4.38
CA ARG A 407 -0.08 -2.64 -4.98
C ARG A 407 0.93 -2.86 -6.10
N LYS A 408 1.08 -1.86 -6.99
CA LYS A 408 2.12 -1.89 -8.03
C LYS A 408 3.52 -2.05 -7.44
N LEU A 409 3.80 -1.54 -6.23
CA LEU A 409 5.11 -1.72 -5.59
C LEU A 409 5.34 -3.12 -5.01
N ILE A 410 4.30 -3.93 -4.77
CA ILE A 410 4.42 -5.21 -4.06
C ILE A 410 5.42 -6.18 -4.74
N PRO A 411 5.37 -6.44 -6.06
CA PRO A 411 6.33 -7.35 -6.69
C PRO A 411 7.77 -6.86 -6.59
N TYR A 412 8.00 -5.55 -6.76
CA TYR A 412 9.34 -4.96 -6.55
C TYR A 412 9.77 -4.99 -5.08
N MET A 413 8.84 -4.89 -4.14
CA MET A 413 9.13 -5.02 -2.70
C MET A 413 9.65 -6.43 -2.37
N TYR A 414 9.06 -7.48 -2.94
CA TYR A 414 9.60 -8.83 -2.78
C TYR A 414 10.96 -9.01 -3.46
N LEU A 415 11.16 -8.37 -4.61
CA LEU A 415 12.44 -8.42 -5.32
C LEU A 415 13.57 -7.76 -4.49
N ILE A 416 13.39 -6.51 -4.02
CA ILE A 416 14.40 -5.84 -3.19
C ILE A 416 14.61 -6.54 -1.84
N ARG A 417 13.53 -7.08 -1.25
CA ARG A 417 13.62 -7.92 -0.05
C ARG A 417 14.59 -9.07 -0.29
N ARG A 418 14.42 -9.82 -1.39
CA ARG A 418 15.29 -10.96 -1.70
C ARG A 418 16.74 -10.55 -1.89
N VAL A 419 16.97 -9.45 -2.61
CA VAL A 419 18.33 -8.91 -2.83
C VAL A 419 18.99 -8.54 -1.50
N SER A 420 18.28 -7.79 -0.66
CA SER A 420 18.80 -7.36 0.65
C SER A 420 19.05 -8.53 1.61
N GLU A 421 18.13 -9.49 1.71
CA GLU A 421 18.31 -10.71 2.53
C GLU A 421 19.52 -11.53 2.06
N THR A 422 19.66 -11.73 0.75
CA THR A 422 20.77 -12.51 0.17
C THR A 422 22.13 -11.87 0.46
N ILE A 423 22.22 -10.56 0.26
CA ILE A 423 23.46 -9.82 0.53
C ILE A 423 23.76 -9.85 2.02
N SER A 424 22.76 -9.63 2.89
CA SER A 424 22.95 -9.66 4.35
C SER A 424 23.47 -10.99 4.87
N MET A 425 23.05 -12.11 4.26
CA MET A 425 23.50 -13.45 4.65
C MET A 425 24.90 -13.81 4.12
N ARG A 426 25.33 -13.22 3.00
CA ARG A 426 26.60 -13.55 2.33
C ARG A 426 27.72 -12.54 2.60
N TYR A 427 27.38 -11.29 2.88
CA TYR A 427 28.35 -10.24 3.14
C TYR A 427 28.92 -10.41 4.54
N GLN A 428 30.17 -10.88 4.61
CA GLN A 428 30.92 -11.00 5.85
C GLN A 428 31.82 -9.77 6.00
N ILE A 429 31.63 -9.03 7.08
CA ILE A 429 32.49 -7.90 7.51
C ILE A 429 33.74 -8.44 8.20
#